data_AF-A0A8T3P2I8-F1
#
_entry.id   AF-A0A8T3P2I8-F1
#
_cell.length_a   1.000
_cell.length_b   1.000
_cell.length_c   1.000
_cell.angle_alpha   90.00
_cell.angle_beta   90.00
_cell.angle_gamma   90.00
#
_symmetry.space_group_name_H-M   'P 1'
#
loop_
_entity.id
_entity.type
_entity.pdbx_description
1 polymer ?
#
loop_
_entity_poly.entity_id
_entity_poly.type
_entity_poly.pdbx_seq_one_letter_code
_entity_poly.pdbx_strand_id
1 'polypeptide(L)'
;PGLAALLRQAGVAADRIDPDAIGYGLAPRLNSVGRLGDAAPAAALLLTDEEAEAEGLAAQLQAANLVRREMTVVALGEARLALAATPPSSPVIVVAGAWPVGIIGLVAGRLAEEAGRPAFVVSTAAEVWRGSARGPGLDLVTVLTACHDLLERYGGHAAAAGWSIRPERFEEFRQRIGAMSADLPPVGALPPLDVDLVAHADTVGHLLFRDLAPLDGTGDPPVLVAIAGLRVVRLRKVVGGHLAVVLRKGREVLDGICFGRAAELEGQLHEGDAIDVVAHLSVRSWGGFDSLDLELRDLAPMDVRLAARCQTAAAH
;
A
#
# COMPACT_ATOMS: atom_id res chain seq x y z
N PRO A 1 25.84 -12.65 -10.34
CA PRO A 1 25.94 -11.46 -11.23
C PRO A 1 24.64 -10.65 -11.29
N GLY A 2 23.57 -11.21 -11.88
CA GLY A 2 22.31 -10.50 -12.12
C GLY A 2 21.63 -9.89 -10.90
N LEU A 3 21.40 -10.68 -9.85
CA LEU A 3 20.78 -10.19 -8.61
C LEU A 3 21.59 -9.09 -7.92
N ALA A 4 22.93 -9.21 -7.93
CA ALA A 4 23.82 -8.21 -7.35
C ALA A 4 23.75 -6.88 -8.13
N ALA A 5 23.73 -6.93 -9.46
CA ALA A 5 23.54 -5.75 -10.29
C ALA A 5 22.17 -5.09 -10.04
N LEU A 6 21.10 -5.89 -9.88
CA LEU A 6 19.76 -5.37 -9.61
C LEU A 6 19.64 -4.74 -8.20
N LEU A 7 20.31 -5.30 -7.20
CA LEU A 7 20.44 -4.72 -5.86
C LEU A 7 21.13 -3.34 -5.91
N ARG A 8 22.24 -3.23 -6.65
CA ARG A 8 22.94 -1.96 -6.88
C ARG A 8 22.02 -0.92 -7.53
N GLN A 9 21.31 -1.29 -8.60
CA GLN A 9 20.31 -0.43 -9.26
C GLN A 9 19.12 -0.10 -8.37
N ALA A 10 18.84 -0.94 -7.37
CA ALA A 10 17.82 -0.70 -6.36
C ALA A 10 18.28 0.23 -5.23
N GLY A 11 19.57 0.50 -5.11
CA GLY A 11 20.14 1.22 -3.97
C GLY A 11 20.01 0.44 -2.66
N VAL A 12 19.84 -0.88 -2.75
CA VAL A 12 19.71 -1.77 -1.59
C VAL A 12 21.11 -2.25 -1.22
N ALA A 13 21.51 -1.99 0.03
CA ALA A 13 22.77 -2.46 0.56
C ALA A 13 22.73 -3.98 0.75
N ALA A 14 23.80 -4.68 0.39
CA ALA A 14 23.85 -6.14 0.37
C ALA A 14 23.73 -6.77 1.77
N ASP A 15 24.01 -6.01 2.83
CA ASP A 15 23.88 -6.38 4.24
C ASP A 15 22.48 -6.11 4.82
N ARG A 16 21.56 -5.54 4.03
CA ARG A 16 20.18 -5.21 4.44
C ARG A 16 19.15 -5.82 3.47
N ILE A 17 19.37 -7.06 3.05
CA ILE A 17 18.41 -7.78 2.20
C ILE A 17 17.38 -8.45 3.11
N ASP A 18 16.25 -7.78 3.27
CA ASP A 18 15.05 -8.28 3.94
C ASP A 18 13.92 -8.50 2.90
N PRO A 19 12.76 -9.07 3.29
CA PRO A 19 11.65 -9.27 2.37
C PRO A 19 11.14 -7.98 1.72
N ASP A 20 11.23 -6.83 2.39
CA ASP A 20 10.81 -5.54 1.86
C ASP A 20 11.76 -5.04 0.78
N ALA A 21 13.06 -5.22 0.98
CA ALA A 21 14.08 -4.96 -0.02
C ALA A 21 13.83 -5.78 -1.28
N ILE A 22 13.40 -7.03 -1.14
CA ILE A 22 13.00 -7.89 -2.27
C ILE A 22 11.67 -7.41 -2.89
N GLY A 23 10.64 -7.21 -2.07
CA GLY A 23 9.26 -6.91 -2.50
C GLY A 23 9.09 -5.54 -3.14
N TYR A 24 9.79 -4.52 -2.61
CA TYR A 24 9.71 -3.13 -3.06
C TYR A 24 10.93 -2.67 -3.85
N GLY A 25 12.09 -3.32 -3.65
CA GLY A 25 13.32 -3.05 -4.39
C GLY A 25 13.42 -3.88 -5.67
N LEU A 26 13.52 -5.20 -5.55
CA LEU A 26 13.88 -6.08 -6.67
C LEU A 26 12.68 -6.45 -7.55
N ALA A 27 11.61 -6.96 -6.93
CA ALA A 27 10.45 -7.50 -7.63
C ALA A 27 9.81 -6.50 -8.61
N PRO A 28 9.67 -5.18 -8.29
CA PRO A 28 9.11 -4.23 -9.24
C PRO A 28 9.94 -4.07 -10.51
N ARG A 29 11.27 -4.18 -10.43
CA ARG A 29 12.17 -4.07 -11.60
C ARG A 29 12.05 -5.28 -12.51
N LEU A 30 12.11 -6.47 -11.93
CA LEU A 30 11.91 -7.73 -12.67
C LEU A 30 10.55 -7.78 -13.37
N ASN A 31 9.49 -7.36 -12.66
CA ASN A 31 8.13 -7.40 -13.20
C ASN A 31 7.83 -6.31 -14.22
N SER A 32 8.66 -5.27 -14.32
CA SER A 32 8.33 -4.10 -15.17
C SER A 32 8.44 -4.42 -16.65
N VAL A 33 9.45 -5.17 -17.08
CA VAL A 33 9.63 -5.51 -18.50
C VAL A 33 8.48 -6.38 -19.03
N GLY A 34 8.00 -7.35 -18.22
CA GLY A 34 6.83 -8.15 -18.56
C GLY A 34 5.52 -7.35 -18.62
N ARG A 35 5.39 -6.28 -17.83
CA ARG A 35 4.24 -5.35 -17.90
C ARG A 35 4.29 -4.45 -19.13
N LEU A 36 5.48 -4.20 -19.67
CA LEU A 36 5.68 -3.37 -20.86
C LEU A 36 5.73 -4.18 -22.16
N GLY A 37 5.78 -5.50 -22.09
CA GLY A 37 5.53 -6.39 -23.22
C GLY A 37 6.58 -7.48 -23.45
N ASP A 38 7.79 -7.34 -22.89
CA ASP A 38 8.87 -8.33 -23.08
C ASP A 38 9.45 -8.76 -21.73
N ALA A 39 9.28 -10.02 -21.36
CA ALA A 39 9.82 -10.58 -20.13
C ALA A 39 11.24 -11.17 -20.30
N ALA A 40 11.73 -11.34 -21.53
CA ALA A 40 13.01 -11.99 -21.82
C ALA A 40 14.20 -11.33 -21.12
N PRO A 41 14.31 -9.99 -21.02
CA PRO A 41 15.43 -9.35 -20.32
C PRO A 41 15.51 -9.71 -18.84
N ALA A 42 14.38 -9.94 -18.16
CA ALA A 42 14.39 -10.36 -16.77
C ALA A 42 14.90 -11.79 -16.60
N ALA A 43 14.50 -12.71 -17.49
CA ALA A 43 15.01 -14.07 -17.49
C ALA A 43 16.51 -14.10 -17.83
N ALA A 44 16.94 -13.36 -18.84
CA ALA A 44 18.35 -13.26 -19.22
C ALA A 44 19.21 -12.74 -18.06
N LEU A 45 18.74 -11.73 -17.33
CA LEU A 45 19.46 -11.20 -16.17
C LEU A 45 19.69 -12.26 -15.09
N LEU A 46 18.69 -13.12 -14.85
CA LEU A 46 18.78 -14.16 -13.81
C LEU A 46 19.65 -15.35 -14.23
N LEU A 47 19.88 -15.52 -15.53
CA LEU A 47 20.59 -16.67 -16.10
C LEU A 47 22.02 -16.33 -16.56
N THR A 48 22.38 -15.06 -16.67
CA THR A 48 23.73 -14.67 -17.10
C THR A 48 24.78 -14.87 -16.00
N ASP A 49 25.93 -15.39 -16.42
CA ASP A 49 27.14 -15.50 -15.60
C ASP A 49 28.13 -14.35 -15.86
N GLU A 50 27.86 -13.48 -16.84
CA GLU A 50 28.73 -12.35 -17.18
C GLU A 50 28.33 -11.06 -16.46
N GLU A 51 29.26 -10.47 -15.69
CA GLU A 51 28.98 -9.27 -14.89
C GLU A 51 28.64 -8.05 -15.75
N ALA A 52 29.27 -7.92 -16.93
CA ALA A 52 29.00 -6.82 -17.85
C ALA A 52 27.60 -6.91 -18.47
N GLU A 53 27.17 -8.12 -18.85
CA GLU A 53 25.82 -8.37 -19.36
C GLU A 53 24.77 -8.12 -18.26
N ALA A 54 25.05 -8.60 -17.04
CA ALA A 54 24.19 -8.37 -15.87
C ALA A 54 23.96 -6.88 -15.59
N GLU A 55 25.00 -6.05 -15.65
CA GLU A 55 24.87 -4.59 -15.47
C GLU A 55 24.00 -3.94 -16.55
N GLY A 56 24.21 -4.31 -17.82
CA GLY A 56 23.40 -3.80 -18.94
C GLY A 56 21.91 -4.16 -18.80
N LEU A 57 21.62 -5.42 -18.50
CA LEU A 57 20.25 -5.91 -18.30
C LEU A 57 19.60 -5.29 -17.06
N ALA A 58 20.32 -5.13 -15.95
CA ALA A 58 19.80 -4.50 -14.74
C ALA A 58 19.44 -3.02 -14.99
N ALA A 59 20.28 -2.29 -15.75
CA ALA A 59 19.98 -0.92 -16.16
C ALA A 59 18.74 -0.83 -17.06
N GLN A 60 18.57 -1.78 -17.99
CA GLN A 60 17.38 -1.88 -18.83
C GLN A 60 16.10 -2.11 -17.99
N LEU A 61 16.14 -3.05 -17.04
CA LEU A 61 15.03 -3.30 -16.12
C LEU A 61 14.70 -2.09 -15.24
N GLN A 62 15.73 -1.35 -14.80
CA GLN A 62 15.54 -0.12 -14.05
C GLN A 62 14.86 0.96 -14.89
N ALA A 63 15.27 1.15 -16.15
CA ALA A 63 14.61 2.09 -17.07
C ALA A 63 13.14 1.73 -17.29
N ALA A 64 12.85 0.45 -17.57
CA ALA A 64 11.48 -0.05 -17.70
C ALA A 64 10.65 0.19 -16.42
N ASN A 65 11.26 0.00 -15.25
CA ASN A 65 10.63 0.23 -13.95
C ASN A 65 10.22 1.68 -13.73
N LEU A 66 11.05 2.63 -14.16
CA LEU A 66 10.75 4.07 -14.11
C LEU A 66 9.60 4.44 -15.04
N VAL A 67 9.65 4.00 -16.31
CA VAL A 67 8.58 4.24 -17.29
C VAL A 67 7.24 3.68 -16.80
N ARG A 68 7.23 2.44 -16.30
CA ARG A 68 6.03 1.82 -15.73
C ARG A 68 5.49 2.59 -14.51
N ARG A 69 6.37 3.15 -13.66
CA ARG A 69 5.97 3.99 -12.51
C ARG A 69 5.28 5.26 -12.98
N GLU A 70 5.89 5.97 -13.92
CA GLU A 70 5.34 7.21 -14.47
C GLU A 70 3.96 7.00 -15.08
N MET A 71 3.79 5.99 -15.94
CA MET A 71 2.47 5.67 -16.50
C MET A 71 1.44 5.30 -15.44
N THR A 72 1.85 4.60 -14.38
CA THR A 72 0.95 4.27 -13.26
C THR A 72 0.49 5.53 -12.53
N VAL A 73 1.38 6.50 -12.31
CA VAL A 73 1.05 7.78 -11.67
C VAL A 73 0.04 8.57 -12.51
N VAL A 74 0.28 8.67 -13.82
CA VAL A 74 -0.63 9.36 -14.74
C VAL A 74 -2.01 8.69 -14.74
N ALA A 75 -2.06 7.37 -14.94
CA ALA A 75 -3.31 6.61 -14.97
C ALA A 75 -4.09 6.72 -13.65
N LEU A 76 -3.40 6.71 -12.51
CA LEU A 76 -4.02 6.87 -11.21
C LEU A 76 -4.62 8.28 -11.03
N GLY A 77 -3.92 9.31 -11.51
CA GLY A 77 -4.43 10.68 -11.52
C GLY A 77 -5.71 10.82 -12.35
N GLU A 78 -5.73 10.28 -13.56
CA GLU A 78 -6.91 10.26 -14.43
C GLU A 78 -8.07 9.47 -13.81
N ALA A 79 -7.78 8.29 -13.24
CA ALA A 79 -8.79 7.48 -12.56
C ALA A 79 -9.44 8.22 -11.38
N ARG A 80 -8.64 8.95 -10.58
CA ARG A 80 -9.16 9.76 -9.47
C ARG A 80 -10.05 10.90 -9.94
N LEU A 81 -9.68 11.58 -11.04
CA LEU A 81 -10.52 12.63 -11.62
C LEU A 81 -11.86 12.08 -12.12
N ALA A 82 -11.85 10.93 -12.79
CA ALA A 82 -13.07 10.25 -13.23
C ALA A 82 -13.98 9.86 -12.05
N LEU A 83 -13.38 9.40 -10.94
CA LEU A 83 -14.11 9.05 -9.72
C LEU A 83 -14.70 10.28 -9.03
N ALA A 84 -13.98 11.40 -8.96
CA ALA A 84 -14.47 12.62 -8.34
C ALA A 84 -15.68 13.22 -9.07
N ALA A 85 -15.80 12.97 -10.38
CA ALA A 85 -16.94 13.39 -11.18
C ALA A 85 -18.21 12.54 -10.96
N THR A 86 -18.10 11.41 -10.26
CA THR A 86 -19.21 10.48 -10.02
C THR A 86 -19.52 10.43 -8.52
N PRO A 87 -20.77 10.65 -8.07
CA PRO A 87 -21.08 10.60 -6.65
C PRO A 87 -20.72 9.23 -6.04
N PRO A 88 -20.16 9.20 -4.80
CA PRO A 88 -19.78 7.97 -4.13
C PRO A 88 -21.03 7.23 -3.62
N SER A 89 -21.78 6.60 -4.52
CA SER A 89 -22.96 5.81 -4.18
C SER A 89 -22.74 4.31 -4.30
N SER A 90 -21.70 3.88 -5.02
CA SER A 90 -21.39 2.46 -5.18
C SER A 90 -20.36 2.02 -4.13
N PRO A 91 -20.57 0.90 -3.44
CA PRO A 91 -19.59 0.34 -2.50
C PRO A 91 -18.40 -0.35 -3.20
N VAL A 92 -18.33 -0.30 -4.53
CA VAL A 92 -17.14 -0.66 -5.30
C VAL A 92 -16.67 0.50 -6.17
N ILE A 93 -15.41 0.47 -6.55
CA ILE A 93 -14.83 1.38 -7.54
C ILE A 93 -14.87 0.71 -8.91
N VAL A 94 -15.43 1.38 -9.92
CA VAL A 94 -15.34 0.92 -11.31
C VAL A 94 -14.90 2.10 -12.17
N VAL A 95 -13.74 1.96 -12.83
CA VAL A 95 -13.17 3.00 -13.70
C VAL A 95 -12.68 2.40 -15.01
N ALA A 96 -12.81 3.15 -16.09
CA ALA A 96 -12.32 2.75 -17.41
C ALA A 96 -11.52 3.90 -18.03
N GLY A 97 -10.43 3.57 -18.71
CA GLY A 97 -9.56 4.53 -19.38
C GLY A 97 -8.64 3.87 -20.39
N ALA A 98 -8.05 4.68 -21.27
CA ALA A 98 -7.13 4.21 -22.32
C ALA A 98 -5.73 3.89 -21.77
N TRP A 99 -5.67 3.08 -20.70
CA TRP A 99 -4.43 2.75 -20.00
C TRP A 99 -3.82 1.44 -20.49
N PRO A 100 -2.49 1.28 -20.46
CA PRO A 100 -1.84 0.01 -20.77
C PRO A 100 -2.32 -1.14 -19.87
N VAL A 101 -2.61 -2.30 -20.46
CA VAL A 101 -3.07 -3.49 -19.74
C VAL A 101 -2.07 -3.95 -18.67
N GLY A 102 -0.78 -3.73 -18.87
CA GLY A 102 0.26 -4.09 -17.89
C GLY A 102 0.21 -3.32 -16.57
N ILE A 103 -0.50 -2.18 -16.52
CA ILE A 103 -0.53 -1.30 -15.34
C ILE A 103 -1.89 -1.25 -14.63
N ILE A 104 -2.99 -1.64 -15.27
CA ILE A 104 -4.34 -1.52 -14.68
C ILE A 104 -4.48 -2.26 -13.35
N GLY A 105 -3.75 -3.37 -13.14
CA GLY A 105 -3.76 -4.08 -11.86
C GLY A 105 -3.04 -3.33 -10.72
N LEU A 106 -2.05 -2.50 -11.04
CA LEU A 106 -1.39 -1.61 -10.05
C LEU A 106 -2.32 -0.47 -9.67
N VAL A 107 -3.00 0.11 -10.65
CA VAL A 107 -4.01 1.15 -10.44
C VAL A 107 -5.16 0.58 -9.59
N ALA A 108 -5.66 -0.61 -9.92
CA ALA A 108 -6.72 -1.27 -9.16
C ALA A 108 -6.31 -1.53 -7.71
N GLY A 109 -5.11 -2.06 -7.50
CA GLY A 109 -4.58 -2.31 -6.15
C GLY A 109 -4.51 -1.02 -5.33
N ARG A 110 -4.00 0.05 -5.93
CA ARG A 110 -3.85 1.33 -5.22
C ARG A 110 -5.19 1.99 -4.89
N LEU A 111 -6.14 1.97 -5.83
CA LEU A 111 -7.49 2.48 -5.59
C LEU A 111 -8.23 1.65 -4.52
N ALA A 112 -8.05 0.33 -4.53
CA ALA A 112 -8.66 -0.55 -3.54
C ALA A 112 -8.10 -0.33 -2.13
N GLU A 113 -6.77 -0.17 -2.03
CA GLU A 113 -6.08 0.16 -0.79
C GLU A 113 -6.54 1.52 -0.25
N GLU A 114 -6.52 2.57 -1.07
CA GLU A 114 -6.91 3.93 -0.69
C GLU A 114 -8.37 4.02 -0.25
N ALA A 115 -9.25 3.20 -0.83
CA ALA A 115 -10.68 3.26 -0.57
C ALA A 115 -11.20 2.16 0.39
N GLY A 116 -10.35 1.21 0.79
CA GLY A 116 -10.72 0.08 1.65
C GLY A 116 -11.77 -0.86 1.07
N ARG A 117 -11.92 -0.92 -0.27
CA ARG A 117 -13.00 -1.66 -0.95
C ARG A 117 -12.58 -2.18 -2.33
N PRO A 118 -13.35 -3.08 -2.97
CA PRO A 118 -13.00 -3.60 -4.28
C PRO A 118 -12.93 -2.50 -5.34
N ALA A 119 -11.89 -2.54 -6.17
CA ALA A 119 -11.71 -1.67 -7.32
C ALA A 119 -11.54 -2.49 -8.60
N PHE A 120 -12.31 -2.12 -9.62
CA PHE A 120 -12.33 -2.69 -10.97
C PHE A 120 -11.81 -1.62 -11.94
N VAL A 121 -10.67 -1.86 -12.55
CA VAL A 121 -10.02 -0.93 -13.49
C VAL A 121 -10.00 -1.57 -14.87
N VAL A 122 -10.50 -0.87 -15.87
CA VAL A 122 -10.64 -1.36 -17.25
C VAL A 122 -9.79 -0.54 -18.22
N SER A 123 -9.00 -1.25 -19.02
CA SER A 123 -8.29 -0.71 -20.16
C SER A 123 -9.20 -0.73 -21.40
N THR A 124 -9.40 0.44 -21.99
CA THR A 124 -10.18 0.64 -23.22
C THR A 124 -9.29 0.78 -24.46
N ALA A 125 -8.00 0.44 -24.35
CA ALA A 125 -6.99 0.68 -25.38
C ALA A 125 -7.04 -0.28 -26.60
N ALA A 126 -7.95 -1.24 -26.60
CA ALA A 126 -8.11 -2.25 -27.65
C ALA A 126 -9.60 -2.50 -27.94
N GLU A 127 -9.89 -3.24 -29.01
CA GLU A 127 -11.26 -3.64 -29.39
C GLU A 127 -11.95 -4.43 -28.28
N VAL A 128 -11.25 -5.42 -27.72
CA VAL A 128 -11.68 -6.14 -26.52
C VAL A 128 -11.03 -5.50 -25.30
N TRP A 129 -11.84 -5.00 -24.39
CA TRP A 129 -11.37 -4.35 -23.17
C TRP A 129 -10.85 -5.37 -22.17
N ARG A 130 -9.79 -5.01 -21.46
CA ARG A 130 -9.21 -5.85 -20.40
C ARG A 130 -9.41 -5.19 -19.05
N GLY A 131 -9.88 -5.94 -18.07
CA GLY A 131 -10.08 -5.47 -16.72
C GLY A 131 -9.20 -6.17 -15.70
N SER A 132 -8.90 -5.46 -14.62
CA SER A 132 -8.27 -6.02 -13.41
C SER A 132 -9.01 -5.53 -12.17
N ALA A 133 -9.21 -6.44 -11.23
CA ALA A 133 -9.86 -6.18 -9.96
C ALA A 133 -8.93 -6.55 -8.80
N ARG A 134 -8.99 -5.74 -7.76
CA ARG A 134 -8.26 -5.88 -6.50
C ARG A 134 -9.14 -5.39 -5.36
N GLY A 135 -8.89 -5.90 -4.16
CA GLY A 135 -9.42 -5.29 -2.94
C GLY A 135 -10.18 -6.26 -2.03
N PRO A 136 -10.38 -5.85 -0.77
CA PRO A 136 -11.09 -6.64 0.23
C PRO A 136 -12.61 -6.55 0.07
N GLY A 137 -13.36 -7.40 0.76
CA GLY A 137 -14.81 -7.29 0.90
C GLY A 137 -15.62 -8.15 -0.05
N LEU A 138 -15.08 -8.58 -1.20
CA LEU A 138 -15.73 -9.52 -2.11
C LEU A 138 -14.77 -10.62 -2.55
N ASP A 139 -15.30 -11.82 -2.76
CA ASP A 139 -14.60 -12.81 -3.58
C ASP A 139 -14.72 -12.43 -5.06
N LEU A 140 -13.64 -11.83 -5.58
CA LEU A 140 -13.62 -11.30 -6.94
C LEU A 140 -13.81 -12.37 -8.02
N VAL A 141 -13.36 -13.62 -7.82
CA VAL A 141 -13.58 -14.66 -8.83
C VAL A 141 -15.03 -15.13 -8.83
N THR A 142 -15.67 -15.21 -7.67
CA THR A 142 -17.10 -15.50 -7.55
C THR A 142 -17.94 -14.41 -8.22
N VAL A 143 -17.58 -13.15 -8.00
CA VAL A 143 -18.24 -11.99 -8.65
C VAL A 143 -18.14 -12.06 -10.17
N LEU A 144 -16.95 -12.33 -10.71
CA LEU A 144 -16.77 -12.46 -12.17
C LEU A 144 -17.50 -13.69 -12.73
N THR A 145 -17.59 -14.78 -11.98
CA THR A 145 -18.32 -15.99 -12.38
C THR A 145 -19.82 -15.70 -12.53
N ALA A 146 -20.40 -14.87 -11.66
CA ALA A 146 -21.78 -14.41 -11.79
C ALA A 146 -22.02 -13.48 -13.01
N CYS A 147 -20.94 -12.99 -13.62
CA CYS A 147 -20.96 -12.15 -14.82
C CYS A 147 -20.45 -12.89 -16.07
N HIS A 148 -20.25 -14.21 -16.02
CA HIS A 148 -19.59 -14.98 -17.09
C HIS A 148 -20.22 -14.80 -18.49
N ASP A 149 -21.53 -14.59 -18.57
CA ASP A 149 -22.28 -14.34 -19.79
C ASP A 149 -21.87 -13.04 -20.50
N LEU A 150 -21.33 -12.07 -19.74
CA LEU A 150 -20.87 -10.78 -20.24
C LEU A 150 -19.39 -10.80 -20.66
N LEU A 151 -18.61 -11.73 -20.12
CA LEU A 151 -17.15 -11.78 -20.22
C LEU A 151 -16.69 -12.72 -21.34
N GLU A 152 -15.63 -12.36 -22.06
CA GLU A 152 -15.01 -13.28 -23.03
C GLU A 152 -14.06 -14.27 -22.33
N ARG A 153 -13.33 -13.80 -21.32
CA ARG A 153 -12.45 -14.59 -20.45
C ARG A 153 -12.43 -13.97 -19.07
N TYR A 154 -12.27 -14.78 -18.04
CA TYR A 154 -12.05 -14.31 -16.67
C TYR A 154 -11.32 -15.37 -15.84
N GLY A 155 -10.70 -14.93 -14.75
CA GLY A 155 -10.03 -15.81 -13.80
C GLY A 155 -9.33 -15.04 -12.69
N GLY A 156 -8.81 -15.76 -11.72
CA GLY A 156 -8.10 -15.21 -10.58
C GLY A 156 -8.50 -15.87 -9.26
N HIS A 157 -8.40 -15.10 -8.19
CA HIS A 157 -8.67 -15.52 -6.81
C HIS A 157 -9.49 -14.44 -6.09
N ALA A 158 -9.87 -14.72 -4.84
CA ALA A 158 -10.70 -13.85 -4.03
C ALA A 158 -10.21 -12.40 -3.98
N ALA A 159 -8.90 -12.17 -3.79
CA ALA A 159 -8.33 -10.82 -3.65
C ALA A 159 -7.89 -10.17 -4.98
N ALA A 160 -7.84 -10.94 -6.08
CA ALA A 160 -7.23 -10.50 -7.32
C ALA A 160 -7.79 -11.25 -8.53
N ALA A 161 -8.42 -10.53 -9.46
CA ALA A 161 -8.98 -11.14 -10.66
C ALA A 161 -8.73 -10.31 -11.93
N GLY A 162 -8.82 -10.95 -13.09
CA GLY A 162 -8.69 -10.33 -14.40
C GLY A 162 -9.72 -10.89 -15.38
N TRP A 163 -10.17 -10.05 -16.32
CA TRP A 163 -11.17 -10.41 -17.31
C TRP A 163 -11.00 -9.66 -18.62
N SER A 164 -11.72 -10.11 -19.64
CA SER A 164 -11.91 -9.39 -20.89
C SER A 164 -13.40 -9.28 -21.21
N ILE A 165 -13.80 -8.14 -21.78
CA ILE A 165 -15.20 -7.79 -22.04
C ILE A 165 -15.29 -6.96 -23.32
N ARG A 166 -16.41 -7.07 -24.04
CA ARG A 166 -16.68 -6.18 -25.17
C ARG A 166 -17.24 -4.83 -24.69
N PRO A 167 -16.89 -3.71 -25.35
CA PRO A 167 -17.34 -2.38 -24.95
C PRO A 167 -18.86 -2.29 -24.73
N GLU A 168 -19.64 -2.92 -25.62
CA GLU A 168 -21.11 -2.89 -25.58
C GLU A 168 -21.70 -3.54 -24.32
N ARG A 169 -20.98 -4.46 -23.68
CA ARG A 169 -21.43 -5.20 -22.47
C ARG A 169 -20.96 -4.57 -21.17
N PHE A 170 -20.09 -3.56 -21.24
CA PHE A 170 -19.44 -3.00 -20.06
C PHE A 170 -20.41 -2.30 -19.11
N GLU A 171 -21.40 -1.60 -19.65
CA GLU A 171 -22.38 -0.89 -18.83
C GLU A 171 -23.28 -1.85 -18.03
N GLU A 172 -23.69 -2.96 -18.65
CA GLU A 172 -24.43 -4.03 -17.96
C GLU A 172 -23.58 -4.67 -16.85
N PHE A 173 -22.30 -4.94 -17.14
CA PHE A 173 -21.35 -5.45 -16.15
C PHE A 173 -21.23 -4.51 -14.95
N ARG A 174 -21.07 -3.21 -15.19
CA ARG A 174 -20.97 -2.18 -14.14
C ARG A 174 -22.19 -2.17 -13.24
N GLN A 175 -23.39 -2.27 -13.80
CA GLN A 175 -24.64 -2.32 -13.04
C GLN A 175 -24.76 -3.60 -12.20
N ARG A 176 -24.42 -4.76 -12.79
CA ARG A 176 -24.48 -6.05 -12.10
C ARG A 176 -23.52 -6.12 -10.91
N ILE A 177 -22.29 -5.65 -11.10
CA ILE A 177 -21.28 -5.51 -10.03
C ILE A 177 -21.78 -4.58 -8.92
N GLY A 178 -22.38 -3.44 -9.30
CA GLY A 178 -22.94 -2.48 -8.35
C GLY A 178 -24.06 -3.09 -7.51
N ALA A 179 -24.92 -3.92 -8.11
CA ALA A 179 -26.00 -4.61 -7.40
C ALA A 179 -25.46 -5.71 -6.47
N MET A 180 -24.49 -6.50 -6.92
CA MET A 180 -23.86 -7.56 -6.11
C MET A 180 -23.08 -7.02 -4.91
N SER A 181 -22.68 -5.76 -4.96
CA SER A 181 -21.95 -5.11 -3.89
C SER A 181 -22.82 -4.31 -2.93
N ALA A 182 -24.14 -4.24 -3.14
CA ALA A 182 -25.05 -3.39 -2.36
C ALA A 182 -25.01 -3.63 -0.84
N ASP A 183 -24.72 -4.85 -0.40
CA ASP A 183 -24.63 -5.23 1.02
C ASP A 183 -23.26 -4.94 1.65
N LEU A 184 -22.28 -4.48 0.86
CA LEU A 184 -20.99 -4.07 1.41
C LEU A 184 -21.15 -2.81 2.27
N PRO A 185 -20.36 -2.69 3.34
CA PRO A 185 -20.38 -1.49 4.17
C PRO A 185 -20.12 -0.23 3.32
N PRO A 186 -20.80 0.89 3.62
CA PRO A 186 -20.64 2.13 2.89
C PRO A 186 -19.21 2.69 3.00
N VAL A 187 -18.86 3.54 2.04
CA VAL A 187 -17.57 4.22 1.89
C VAL A 187 -17.12 4.88 3.20
N GLY A 188 -15.93 4.55 3.69
CA GLY A 188 -15.28 5.22 4.82
C GLY A 188 -15.05 4.36 6.07
N ALA A 189 -15.55 3.12 6.11
CA ALA A 189 -15.09 2.15 7.10
C ALA A 189 -13.73 1.61 6.65
N LEU A 190 -12.63 2.18 7.16
CA LEU A 190 -11.33 1.51 7.07
C LEU A 190 -11.47 0.11 7.68
N PRO A 191 -10.81 -0.91 7.11
CA PRO A 191 -10.80 -2.23 7.73
C PRO A 191 -10.32 -2.09 9.18
N PRO A 192 -10.92 -2.83 10.14
CA PRO A 192 -10.49 -2.78 11.52
C PRO A 192 -8.99 -3.13 11.60
N LEU A 193 -8.25 -2.37 12.39
CA LEU A 193 -6.86 -2.69 12.69
C LEU A 193 -6.83 -3.73 13.81
N ASP A 194 -6.22 -4.87 13.53
CA ASP A 194 -5.88 -5.84 14.57
C ASP A 194 -4.65 -5.30 15.32
N VAL A 195 -4.87 -4.90 16.57
CA VAL A 195 -3.83 -4.35 17.45
C VAL A 195 -3.30 -5.47 18.35
N ASP A 196 -2.00 -5.74 18.26
CA ASP A 196 -1.34 -6.81 19.01
C ASP A 196 -1.07 -6.42 20.47
N LEU A 197 -0.73 -5.14 20.69
CA LEU A 197 -0.35 -4.63 22.01
C LEU A 197 -0.95 -3.26 22.28
N VAL A 198 -1.38 -3.06 23.52
CA VAL A 198 -1.81 -1.75 24.04
C VAL A 198 -0.78 -1.28 25.07
N ALA A 199 -0.17 -0.13 24.85
CA ALA A 199 0.93 0.42 25.65
C ALA A 199 0.67 1.88 26.05
N HIS A 200 1.24 2.31 27.18
CA HIS A 200 1.29 3.73 27.52
C HIS A 200 2.51 4.37 26.85
N ALA A 201 2.43 5.65 26.48
CA ALA A 201 3.55 6.37 25.86
C ALA A 201 4.86 6.23 26.65
N ASP A 202 4.80 6.22 27.98
CA ASP A 202 5.98 6.10 28.85
C ASP A 202 6.71 4.75 28.75
N THR A 203 6.04 3.68 28.30
CA THR A 203 6.66 2.36 28.13
C THR A 203 7.24 2.15 26.74
N VAL A 204 6.97 3.07 25.80
CA VAL A 204 7.45 2.97 24.42
C VAL A 204 8.90 3.42 24.35
N GLY A 205 9.79 2.53 23.95
CA GLY A 205 11.22 2.81 23.82
C GLY A 205 11.97 1.65 23.17
N HIS A 206 13.31 1.77 23.12
CA HIS A 206 14.17 0.76 22.47
C HIS A 206 14.04 -0.64 23.07
N LEU A 207 13.74 -0.76 24.37
CA LEU A 207 13.48 -2.05 25.01
C LEU A 207 12.22 -2.72 24.44
N LEU A 208 11.12 -1.97 24.36
CA LEU A 208 9.88 -2.47 23.76
C LEU A 208 10.11 -2.87 22.30
N PHE A 209 10.80 -2.03 21.52
CA PHE A 209 11.15 -2.37 20.14
C PHE A 209 11.94 -3.68 20.06
N ARG A 210 12.98 -3.86 20.89
CA ARG A 210 13.80 -5.08 20.91
C ARG A 210 12.96 -6.33 21.22
N ASP A 211 11.97 -6.20 22.09
CA ASP A 211 11.13 -7.32 22.50
C ASP A 211 10.07 -7.67 21.43
N LEU A 212 9.64 -6.68 20.62
CA LEU A 212 8.68 -6.87 19.52
C LEU A 212 9.33 -7.25 18.19
N ALA A 213 10.54 -6.76 17.89
CA ALA A 213 11.22 -6.98 16.61
C ALA A 213 11.33 -8.46 16.16
N PRO A 214 11.49 -9.46 17.05
CA PRO A 214 11.50 -10.87 16.65
C PRO A 214 10.13 -11.40 16.17
N LEU A 215 9.04 -10.71 16.51
CA LEU A 215 7.68 -11.05 16.10
C LEU A 215 7.33 -10.48 14.73
N ASP A 216 8.08 -9.51 14.23
CA ASP A 216 7.98 -9.02 12.86
C ASP A 216 8.56 -10.09 11.92
N GLY A 217 7.66 -10.92 11.39
CA GLY A 217 7.98 -12.09 10.57
C GLY A 217 7.82 -11.85 9.07
N THR A 218 8.52 -12.66 8.28
CA THR A 218 8.43 -12.61 6.82
C THR A 218 7.05 -13.08 6.34
N GLY A 219 6.16 -12.15 5.96
CA GLY A 219 4.83 -12.46 5.42
C GLY A 219 3.68 -12.38 6.42
N ASP A 220 3.99 -12.14 7.71
CA ASP A 220 2.99 -11.78 8.71
C ASP A 220 2.78 -10.26 8.74
N PRO A 221 1.60 -9.78 9.14
CA PRO A 221 1.37 -8.36 9.37
C PRO A 221 2.37 -7.80 10.40
N PRO A 222 2.84 -6.55 10.24
CA PRO A 222 3.72 -5.93 11.23
C PRO A 222 3.02 -5.85 12.58
N VAL A 223 3.78 -5.99 13.67
CA VAL A 223 3.22 -5.85 15.02
C VAL A 223 2.72 -4.43 15.22
N LEU A 224 1.43 -4.29 15.49
CA LEU A 224 0.75 -3.03 15.72
C LEU A 224 0.57 -2.78 17.21
N VAL A 225 1.07 -1.63 17.66
CA VAL A 225 0.95 -1.17 19.04
C VAL A 225 0.02 0.02 19.10
N ALA A 226 -1.05 -0.07 19.88
CA ALA A 226 -1.85 1.09 20.29
C ALA A 226 -1.14 1.79 21.45
N ILE A 227 -0.66 3.01 21.23
CA ILE A 227 0.09 3.80 22.17
C ILE A 227 -0.80 4.94 22.66
N ALA A 228 -1.09 4.94 23.96
CA ALA A 228 -1.91 5.96 24.60
C ALA A 228 -1.10 7.09 25.21
N GLY A 229 -1.62 8.32 25.16
CA GLY A 229 -1.08 9.45 25.93
C GLY A 229 0.07 10.20 25.27
N LEU A 230 0.08 10.31 23.94
CA LEU A 230 1.05 11.10 23.20
C LEU A 230 0.56 12.54 23.02
N ARG A 231 1.50 13.46 22.77
CA ARG A 231 1.16 14.83 22.38
C ARG A 231 1.91 15.26 21.13
N VAL A 232 1.20 15.84 20.18
CA VAL A 232 1.80 16.39 18.97
C VAL A 232 2.66 17.60 19.33
N VAL A 233 3.94 17.55 18.96
CA VAL A 233 4.90 18.64 19.14
C VAL A 233 5.08 19.41 17.84
N ARG A 234 5.16 18.68 16.72
CA ARG A 234 5.45 19.27 15.41
C ARG A 234 4.83 18.45 14.30
N LEU A 235 4.35 19.14 13.28
CA LEU A 235 3.86 18.54 12.04
C LEU A 235 4.64 19.08 10.85
N ARG A 236 5.09 18.19 9.96
CA ARG A 236 5.81 18.58 8.73
C ARG A 236 5.38 17.72 7.55
N LYS A 237 4.87 18.36 6.50
CA LYS A 237 4.64 17.68 5.22
C LYS A 237 5.98 17.30 4.58
N VAL A 238 6.06 16.07 4.08
CA VAL A 238 7.23 15.52 3.41
C VAL A 238 6.87 15.19 1.96
N VAL A 239 7.89 15.15 1.09
CA VAL A 239 7.76 14.75 -0.31
C VAL A 239 7.07 13.39 -0.40
N GLY A 240 6.14 13.23 -1.35
CA GLY A 240 5.33 12.01 -1.50
C GLY A 240 3.97 12.05 -0.79
N GLY A 241 3.60 13.18 -0.18
CA GLY A 241 2.30 13.32 0.50
C GLY A 241 2.27 12.64 1.88
N HIS A 242 3.44 12.39 2.46
CA HIS A 242 3.58 11.85 3.81
C HIS A 242 3.62 12.99 4.85
N LEU A 243 3.23 12.68 6.09
CA LEU A 243 3.27 13.60 7.22
C LEU A 243 4.27 13.09 8.24
N ALA A 244 5.36 13.82 8.44
CA ALA A 244 6.25 13.59 9.57
C ALA A 244 5.67 14.27 10.80
N VAL A 245 5.63 13.54 11.91
CA VAL A 245 5.07 13.98 13.18
C VAL A 245 6.13 13.80 14.27
N VAL A 246 6.29 14.79 15.12
CA VAL A 246 7.08 14.66 16.35
C VAL A 246 6.11 14.55 17.51
N LEU A 247 6.21 13.47 18.27
CA LEU A 247 5.31 13.13 19.37
C LEU A 247 6.06 13.18 20.69
N ARG A 248 5.48 13.83 21.69
CA ARG A 248 6.04 13.88 23.04
C ARG A 248 5.46 12.77 23.90
N LYS A 249 6.34 12.04 24.58
CA LYS A 249 6.04 11.13 25.69
C LYS A 249 6.78 11.65 26.93
N GLY A 250 6.07 12.11 27.96
CA GLY A 250 6.69 12.74 29.12
C GLY A 250 7.65 13.90 28.75
N ARG A 251 8.96 13.68 28.96
CA ARG A 251 10.06 14.60 28.64
C ARG A 251 10.82 14.27 27.35
N GLU A 252 10.54 13.11 26.75
CA GLU A 252 11.19 12.64 25.54
C GLU A 252 10.30 12.91 24.33
N VAL A 253 10.91 12.84 23.14
CA VAL A 253 10.19 12.89 21.86
C VAL A 253 10.46 11.61 21.07
N LEU A 254 9.47 11.22 20.29
CA LEU A 254 9.52 10.17 19.29
C LEU A 254 9.25 10.81 17.93
N ASP A 255 10.02 10.40 16.93
CA ASP A 255 9.70 10.70 15.55
C ASP A 255 8.64 9.70 15.05
N GLY A 256 7.83 10.15 14.10
CA GLY A 256 6.91 9.27 13.42
C GLY A 256 6.52 9.77 12.04
N ILE A 257 5.94 8.87 11.26
CA ILE A 257 5.52 9.12 9.89
C ILE A 257 4.15 8.52 9.61
N CYS A 258 3.25 9.33 9.05
CA CYS A 258 2.00 8.88 8.44
C CYS A 258 2.20 8.83 6.92
N PHE A 259 2.21 7.64 6.33
CA PHE A 259 2.43 7.51 4.89
C PHE A 259 1.17 7.90 4.10
N GLY A 260 1.27 8.94 3.26
CA GLY A 260 0.24 9.27 2.25
C GLY A 260 -1.00 9.97 2.80
N ARG A 261 -1.06 10.21 4.11
CA ARG A 261 -2.22 10.81 4.81
C ARG A 261 -2.06 12.32 5.08
N ALA A 262 -1.09 13.00 4.47
CA ALA A 262 -0.83 14.41 4.80
C ALA A 262 -2.00 15.34 4.45
N ALA A 263 -2.71 15.09 3.34
CA ALA A 263 -3.87 15.90 2.94
C ALA A 263 -5.13 15.57 3.76
N GLU A 264 -5.28 14.32 4.20
CA GLU A 264 -6.39 13.87 5.04
C GLU A 264 -6.30 14.48 6.45
N LEU A 265 -5.11 14.42 7.04
CA LEU A 265 -4.85 14.89 8.41
C LEU A 265 -4.67 16.42 8.50
N GLU A 266 -4.57 17.09 7.36
CA GLU A 266 -4.49 18.55 7.31
C GLU A 266 -5.78 19.18 7.85
N GLY A 267 -5.66 19.97 8.92
CA GLY A 267 -6.79 20.60 9.61
C GLY A 267 -7.53 19.69 10.59
N GLN A 268 -7.15 18.39 10.69
CA GLN A 268 -7.68 17.48 11.71
C GLN A 268 -6.70 17.30 12.88
N LEU A 269 -5.40 17.36 12.59
CA LEU A 269 -4.33 17.21 13.58
C LEU A 269 -3.55 18.52 13.73
N HIS A 270 -3.38 18.99 14.96
CA HIS A 270 -2.71 20.25 15.28
C HIS A 270 -1.57 20.04 16.29
N GLU A 271 -0.60 20.95 16.26
CA GLU A 271 0.44 21.00 17.30
C GLU A 271 -0.19 21.29 18.67
N GLY A 272 0.16 20.48 19.66
CA GLY A 272 -0.38 20.55 21.01
C GLY A 272 -1.48 19.53 21.32
N ASP A 273 -2.06 18.89 20.29
CA ASP A 273 -3.12 17.89 20.44
C ASP A 273 -2.65 16.68 21.24
N ALA A 274 -3.51 16.20 22.15
CA ALA A 274 -3.32 14.94 22.85
C ALA A 274 -3.98 13.82 22.03
N ILE A 275 -3.21 12.82 21.65
CA ILE A 275 -3.64 11.76 20.75
C ILE A 275 -3.22 10.39 21.28
N ASP A 276 -4.01 9.39 20.89
CA ASP A 276 -3.62 7.99 20.91
C ASP A 276 -3.35 7.56 19.47
N VAL A 277 -2.39 6.66 19.28
CA VAL A 277 -1.97 6.22 17.93
C VAL A 277 -1.91 4.71 17.87
N VAL A 278 -2.17 4.15 16.70
CA VAL A 278 -1.78 2.77 16.35
C VAL A 278 -0.56 2.88 15.45
N ALA A 279 0.55 2.29 15.87
CA ALA A 279 1.81 2.40 15.17
C ALA A 279 2.59 1.09 15.17
N HIS A 280 3.37 0.90 14.11
CA HIS A 280 4.47 -0.07 14.10
C HIS A 280 5.77 0.64 14.56
N LEU A 281 6.57 -0.03 15.39
CA LEU A 281 7.83 0.52 15.90
C LEU A 281 8.96 0.12 14.97
N SER A 282 9.69 1.10 14.42
CA SER A 282 10.86 0.85 13.58
C SER A 282 12.08 1.63 14.09
N VAL A 283 13.27 1.28 13.60
CA VAL A 283 14.51 2.00 13.91
C VAL A 283 15.05 2.62 12.63
N ARG A 284 15.30 3.93 12.71
CA ARG A 284 15.99 4.67 11.66
C ARG A 284 17.43 4.94 12.07
N SER A 285 18.37 4.54 11.22
CA SER A 285 19.80 4.83 11.40
C SER A 285 20.19 6.05 10.58
N TRP A 286 20.66 7.12 11.24
CA TRP A 286 21.19 8.31 10.57
C TRP A 286 22.49 8.78 11.21
N GLY A 287 23.55 8.94 10.40
CA GLY A 287 24.85 9.41 10.89
C GLY A 287 25.52 8.50 11.93
N GLY A 288 25.17 7.20 11.96
CA GLY A 288 25.66 6.24 12.96
C GLY A 288 24.88 6.22 14.28
N PHE A 289 23.77 6.97 14.37
CA PHE A 289 22.86 6.93 15.50
C PHE A 289 21.54 6.29 15.09
N ASP A 290 21.07 5.37 15.93
CA ASP A 290 19.77 4.73 15.79
C ASP A 290 18.75 5.52 16.62
N SER A 291 17.64 5.87 15.99
CA SER A 291 16.50 6.53 16.62
C SER A 291 15.25 5.70 16.38
N LEU A 292 14.48 5.47 17.45
CA LEU A 292 13.15 4.88 17.36
C LEU A 292 12.21 5.81 16.56
N ASP A 293 11.55 5.25 15.55
CA ASP A 293 10.60 5.91 14.66
C ASP A 293 9.27 5.15 14.72
N LEU A 294 8.16 5.88 14.66
CA LEU A 294 6.82 5.31 14.68
C LEU A 294 6.21 5.39 13.28
N GLU A 295 5.87 4.25 12.70
CA GLU A 295 5.06 4.21 11.48
C GLU A 295 3.59 4.22 11.87
N LEU A 296 2.96 5.40 11.83
CA LEU A 296 1.58 5.60 12.25
C LEU A 296 0.62 5.00 11.21
N ARG A 297 -0.21 4.06 11.66
CA ARG A 297 -1.31 3.47 10.88
C ARG A 297 -2.62 4.19 11.14
N ASP A 298 -2.90 4.53 12.39
CA ASP A 298 -4.07 5.30 12.76
C ASP A 298 -3.85 6.20 13.96
N LEU A 299 -4.72 7.19 14.12
CA LEU A 299 -4.69 8.12 15.23
C LEU A 299 -6.08 8.58 15.60
N ALA A 300 -6.26 8.87 16.89
CA ALA A 300 -7.50 9.42 17.42
C ALA A 300 -7.19 10.45 18.51
N PRO A 301 -8.11 11.39 18.79
CA PRO A 301 -8.04 12.18 20.02
C PRO A 301 -7.92 11.24 21.23
N MET A 302 -7.08 11.61 22.19
CA MET A 302 -6.77 10.77 23.34
C MET A 302 -8.04 10.27 24.05
N ASP A 303 -8.21 8.95 24.15
CA ASP A 303 -9.28 8.31 24.89
C ASP A 303 -8.80 7.97 26.31
N VAL A 304 -9.41 8.64 27.29
CA VAL A 304 -9.14 8.44 28.72
C VAL A 304 -9.30 6.96 29.14
N ARG A 305 -10.15 6.18 28.45
CA ARG A 305 -10.35 4.76 28.72
C ARG A 305 -9.17 3.91 28.25
N LEU A 306 -8.58 4.21 27.08
CA LEU A 306 -7.39 3.52 26.60
C LEU A 306 -6.20 3.79 27.54
N ALA A 307 -6.00 5.07 27.90
CA ALA A 307 -4.97 5.48 28.85
C ALA A 307 -5.10 4.78 30.22
N ALA A 308 -6.32 4.64 30.75
CA ALA A 308 -6.58 3.94 32.00
C ALA A 308 -6.31 2.42 31.92
N ARG A 309 -6.61 1.79 30.78
CA ARG A 309 -6.32 0.35 30.55
C ARG A 309 -4.80 0.10 30.50
N CYS A 310 -4.03 0.99 29.89
CA CYS A 310 -2.56 0.88 29.88
C CYS A 310 -1.95 0.99 31.28
N GLN A 311 -2.43 1.94 32.10
CA GLN A 311 -1.92 2.14 33.46
C GLN A 311 -2.20 0.95 34.38
N THR A 312 -3.32 0.26 34.17
CA THR A 312 -3.68 -0.91 34.97
C THR A 312 -2.84 -2.15 34.58
N ALA A 313 -2.48 -2.28 33.29
CA ALA A 313 -1.64 -3.36 32.80
C ALA A 313 -0.16 -3.22 33.19
N ALA A 314 0.35 -2.00 33.34
CA ALA A 314 1.74 -1.75 33.76
C ALA A 314 1.99 -1.91 35.28
N ALA A 315 0.93 -2.07 36.08
CA ALA A 315 1.01 -2.20 37.55
C ALA A 315 1.07 -3.66 38.04
N HIS A 316 1.09 -4.63 37.13
CA HIS A 316 1.21 -6.07 37.37
C HIS A 316 2.47 -6.63 36.70
#